data_AF-A0A843R0M3-F1
#
_entry.id   AF-A0A843R0M3-F1
#
_cell.length_a   1.000
_cell.length_b   1.000
_cell.length_c   1.000
_cell.angle_alpha   90.00
_cell.angle_beta   90.00
_cell.angle_gamma   90.00
#
_symmetry.space_group_name_H-M   'P 1'
#
loop_
_entity.id
_entity.type
_entity.pdbx_description
1 polymer ?
#
loop_
_entity_poly.entity_id
_entity_poly.type
_entity_poly.pdbx_seq_one_letter_code
_entity_poly.pdbx_strand_id
1 'polypeptide(L)'
;MIYFMLTLIQAVVMNRIGIKQCGSDEELAAIVEKAPKDFLVYTGEDAQSLTTLVLGGQGTISVASHLFGNEMATMRRALNHGDITQAGQIQRRLMPKMAALFTQPSPAPVKAALNAQHWLVGSTRLPILPLTTNEQSQLLNSLK
;
A
#
# COMPACT_ATOMS: atom_id res chain seq x y z
N MET A 1 25.26 1.71 -5.90
CA MET A 1 24.87 0.46 -5.20
C MET A 1 23.54 -0.11 -5.70
N ILE A 2 22.45 0.68 -5.81
CA ILE A 2 21.11 0.20 -6.23
C ILE A 2 21.05 -0.31 -7.69
N TYR A 3 21.75 0.33 -8.64
CA TYR A 3 21.79 -0.10 -10.05
C TYR A 3 22.33 -1.53 -10.18
N PHE A 4 23.46 -1.82 -9.54
CA PHE A 4 24.07 -3.15 -9.53
C PHE A 4 23.12 -4.22 -8.95
N MET A 5 22.33 -3.88 -7.93
CA MET A 5 21.37 -4.81 -7.32
C MET A 5 20.22 -5.16 -8.27
N LEU A 6 19.62 -4.19 -8.97
CA LEU A 6 18.51 -4.45 -9.90
C LEU A 6 18.96 -5.17 -11.18
N THR A 7 20.13 -4.81 -11.74
CA THR A 7 20.68 -5.53 -12.90
C THR A 7 21.12 -6.95 -12.53
N LEU A 8 21.73 -7.16 -11.36
CA LEU A 8 21.99 -8.51 -10.83
C LEU A 8 20.71 -9.29 -10.57
N ILE A 9 19.64 -8.62 -10.12
CA ILE A 9 18.35 -9.26 -9.87
C ILE A 9 17.79 -9.85 -11.18
N GLN A 10 17.89 -9.18 -12.32
CA GLN A 10 17.49 -9.79 -13.59
C GLN A 10 18.52 -10.80 -14.13
N ALA A 11 19.81 -10.50 -14.03
CA ALA A 11 20.88 -11.33 -14.59
C ALA A 11 21.07 -12.68 -13.87
N VAL A 12 20.73 -12.77 -12.58
CA VAL A 12 20.98 -13.98 -11.76
C VAL A 12 19.75 -14.89 -11.69
N VAL A 13 18.52 -14.40 -11.94
CA VAL A 13 17.29 -15.22 -11.87
C VAL A 13 16.26 -14.74 -12.90
N MET A 14 16.03 -15.54 -13.94
CA MET A 14 15.20 -15.19 -15.11
C MET A 14 13.69 -14.99 -14.85
N ASN A 15 13.19 -15.22 -13.62
CA ASN A 15 11.76 -15.17 -13.29
C ASN A 15 11.33 -14.00 -12.39
N ARG A 16 12.16 -12.96 -12.23
CA ARG A 16 11.80 -11.79 -11.39
C ARG A 16 11.22 -10.66 -12.25
N ILE A 17 9.90 -10.49 -12.16
CA ILE A 17 9.14 -9.50 -12.94
C ILE A 17 8.88 -8.18 -12.21
N GLY A 18 9.30 -8.04 -10.95
CA GLY A 18 9.05 -6.81 -10.21
C GLY A 18 9.53 -6.82 -8.76
N ILE A 19 9.28 -5.72 -8.07
CA ILE A 19 9.63 -5.48 -6.67
C ILE A 19 8.46 -4.83 -5.92
N LYS A 20 8.31 -5.20 -4.65
CA LYS A 20 7.55 -4.45 -3.66
C LYS A 20 8.54 -3.65 -2.81
N GLN A 21 8.57 -2.34 -2.97
CA GLN A 21 9.39 -1.45 -2.16
C GLN A 21 8.60 -0.90 -0.98
N CYS A 22 9.18 -0.96 0.22
CA CYS A 22 8.71 -0.22 1.39
C CYS A 22 9.86 0.69 1.84
N GLY A 23 9.65 2.00 1.81
CA GLY A 23 10.73 2.97 2.06
C GLY A 23 10.29 4.39 1.75
N SER A 24 11.24 5.30 1.56
CA SER A 24 10.93 6.70 1.27
C SER A 24 10.54 6.93 -0.20
N ASP A 25 9.94 8.08 -0.49
CA ASP A 25 9.59 8.46 -1.87
C ASP A 25 10.84 8.60 -2.75
N GLU A 26 11.97 9.03 -2.18
CA GLU A 26 13.25 9.14 -2.88
C GLU A 26 13.82 7.78 -3.29
N GLU A 27 13.71 6.77 -2.41
CA GLU A 27 14.11 5.40 -2.73
C GLU A 27 13.23 4.81 -3.83
N LEU A 28 11.91 5.02 -3.72
CA LEU A 28 10.95 4.58 -4.72
C LEU A 28 11.26 5.21 -6.09
N ALA A 29 11.45 6.53 -6.15
CA ALA A 29 11.80 7.23 -7.38
C ALA A 29 13.11 6.69 -7.98
N ALA A 30 14.13 6.46 -7.15
CA ALA A 30 15.41 5.92 -7.60
C ALA A 30 15.31 4.48 -8.14
N ILE A 31 14.37 3.68 -7.64
CA ILE A 31 14.10 2.33 -8.15
C ILE A 31 13.35 2.42 -9.47
N VAL A 32 12.32 3.26 -9.57
CA VAL A 32 11.53 3.41 -10.81
C VAL A 32 12.42 3.90 -11.96
N GLU A 33 13.25 4.91 -11.74
CA GLU A 33 14.17 5.45 -12.75
C GLU A 33 15.16 4.39 -13.28
N LYS A 34 15.56 3.44 -12.43
CA LYS A 34 16.54 2.41 -12.77
C LYS A 34 15.89 1.08 -13.19
N ALA A 35 14.58 0.97 -13.07
CA ALA A 35 13.87 -0.25 -13.40
C ALA A 35 13.91 -0.47 -14.92
N PRO A 36 14.27 -1.67 -15.39
CA PRO A 36 14.09 -2.05 -16.79
C PRO A 36 12.61 -1.90 -17.20
N LYS A 37 12.36 -1.64 -18.48
CA LYS A 37 11.01 -1.34 -19.01
C LYS A 37 9.93 -2.36 -18.59
N ASP A 38 10.29 -3.65 -18.54
CA ASP A 38 9.36 -4.74 -18.22
C ASP A 38 9.41 -5.16 -16.74
N PHE A 39 10.08 -4.38 -15.88
CA PHE A 39 10.18 -4.64 -14.44
C PHE A 39 9.19 -3.78 -13.66
N LEU A 40 8.28 -4.45 -12.94
CA LEU A 40 7.18 -3.80 -12.24
C LEU A 40 7.60 -3.30 -10.86
N VAL A 41 7.39 -2.03 -10.56
CA VAL A 41 7.69 -1.45 -9.24
C VAL A 41 6.39 -1.13 -8.51
N TYR A 42 6.19 -1.73 -7.34
CA TYR A 42 5.05 -1.46 -6.47
C TYR A 42 5.52 -0.89 -5.14
N THR A 43 4.77 0.04 -4.56
CA THR A 43 4.97 0.39 -3.14
C THR A 43 4.26 -0.61 -2.23
N GLY A 44 4.77 -0.79 -1.03
CA GLY A 44 4.07 -1.42 0.08
C GLY A 44 3.45 -0.44 1.08
N GLU A 45 3.64 0.86 0.87
CA GLU A 45 3.10 1.91 1.73
C GLU A 45 1.81 2.47 1.10
N ASP A 46 0.68 2.23 1.74
CA ASP A 46 -0.63 2.68 1.24
C ASP A 46 -0.67 4.21 1.03
N ALA A 47 0.00 4.97 1.89
CA ALA A 47 0.10 6.42 1.80
C ALA A 47 0.87 6.91 0.56
N GLN A 48 1.70 6.07 -0.06
CA GLN A 48 2.46 6.39 -1.28
C GLN A 48 1.73 5.98 -2.56
N SER A 49 0.49 5.51 -2.48
CA SER A 49 -0.22 4.93 -3.63
C SER A 49 -0.32 5.87 -4.83
N LEU A 50 -0.72 7.13 -4.60
CA LEU A 50 -0.78 8.12 -5.67
C LEU A 50 0.62 8.50 -6.17
N THR A 51 1.56 8.78 -5.27
CA THR A 51 2.94 9.14 -5.60
C THR A 51 3.61 8.06 -6.45
N THR A 52 3.40 6.78 -6.12
CA THR A 52 3.94 5.65 -6.88
C THR A 52 3.47 5.65 -8.33
N LEU A 53 2.18 5.91 -8.56
CA LEU A 53 1.65 5.98 -9.92
C LEU A 53 2.23 7.19 -10.68
N VAL A 54 2.39 8.34 -10.01
CA VAL A 54 2.96 9.56 -10.61
C VAL A 54 4.43 9.39 -10.97
N LEU A 55 5.20 8.68 -10.13
CA LEU A 55 6.62 8.42 -10.36
C LEU A 55 6.87 7.36 -11.45
N GLY A 56 5.83 6.67 -11.95
CA GLY A 56 5.94 5.64 -12.99
C GLY A 56 5.94 4.20 -12.46
N GLY A 57 5.68 4.00 -11.16
CA GLY A 57 5.44 2.69 -10.59
C GLY A 57 4.06 2.13 -10.97
N GLN A 58 3.89 0.83 -10.80
CA GLN A 58 2.72 0.09 -11.26
C GLN A 58 1.53 0.13 -10.29
N GLY A 59 1.77 0.48 -9.02
CA GLY A 59 0.73 0.67 -8.01
C GLY A 59 1.18 0.27 -6.60
N THR A 60 0.23 -0.22 -5.79
CA THR A 60 0.45 -0.52 -4.38
C THR A 60 0.04 -1.95 -4.05
N ILE A 61 0.90 -2.67 -3.32
CA ILE A 61 0.53 -3.94 -2.67
C ILE A 61 0.03 -3.59 -1.27
N SER A 62 -1.30 -3.54 -1.15
CA SER A 62 -2.00 -2.71 -0.17
C SER A 62 -2.62 -3.48 0.99
N VAL A 63 -2.54 -2.93 2.19
CA VAL A 63 -3.36 -3.35 3.34
C VAL A 63 -4.74 -2.69 3.26
N ALA A 64 -4.77 -1.37 3.02
CA ALA A 64 -6.00 -0.57 2.94
C ALA A 64 -7.01 -1.05 1.90
N SER A 65 -6.57 -1.70 0.83
CA SER A 65 -7.42 -2.22 -0.25
C SER A 65 -8.44 -3.26 0.21
N HIS A 66 -8.21 -3.94 1.34
CA HIS A 66 -9.20 -4.85 1.94
C HIS A 66 -10.49 -4.13 2.36
N LEU A 67 -10.41 -2.82 2.64
CA LEU A 67 -11.53 -1.99 3.08
C LEU A 67 -11.89 -0.91 2.05
N PHE A 68 -10.90 -0.37 1.34
CA PHE A 68 -11.03 0.81 0.47
C PHE A 68 -10.55 0.55 -0.97
N GLY A 69 -10.58 -0.70 -1.42
CA GLY A 69 -10.10 -1.08 -2.75
C GLY A 69 -10.84 -0.37 -3.89
N ASN A 70 -12.14 -0.11 -3.74
CA ASN A 70 -12.95 0.59 -4.74
C ASN A 70 -12.52 2.06 -4.90
N GLU A 71 -12.24 2.73 -3.78
CA GLU A 71 -11.76 4.11 -3.75
C GLU A 71 -10.36 4.20 -4.34
N MET A 72 -9.46 3.29 -3.97
CA MET A 72 -8.10 3.22 -4.55
C MET A 72 -8.14 2.95 -6.06
N ALA A 73 -9.03 2.07 -6.52
CA ALA A 73 -9.23 1.83 -7.95
C ALA A 73 -9.81 3.07 -8.67
N THR A 74 -10.69 3.81 -8.00
CA THR A 74 -11.24 5.08 -8.53
C THR A 74 -10.15 6.14 -8.64
N MET A 75 -9.30 6.28 -7.64
CA MET A 75 -8.13 7.16 -7.68
C MET A 75 -7.21 6.85 -8.87
N ARG A 76 -6.90 5.58 -9.11
CA ARG A 76 -6.09 5.17 -10.27
C ARG A 76 -6.76 5.52 -11.60
N ARG A 77 -8.07 5.28 -11.73
CA ARG A 77 -8.83 5.64 -12.94
C ARG A 77 -8.84 7.15 -13.17
N ALA A 78 -9.05 7.93 -12.12
CA ALA A 78 -9.01 9.39 -12.18
C ALA A 78 -7.66 9.87 -12.72
N LEU A 79 -6.56 9.37 -12.15
CA LEU A 79 -5.22 9.70 -12.62
C LEU A 79 -4.99 9.29 -14.09
N ASN A 80 -5.41 8.08 -14.49
CA ASN A 80 -5.28 7.60 -15.87
C ASN A 80 -6.07 8.46 -16.88
N HIS A 81 -7.14 9.11 -16.46
CA HIS A 81 -7.92 10.05 -17.28
C HIS A 81 -7.40 11.50 -17.21
N GLY A 82 -6.30 11.75 -16.49
CA GLY A 82 -5.74 13.09 -16.30
C GLY A 82 -6.42 13.91 -15.21
N ASP A 83 -7.36 13.36 -14.44
CA ASP A 83 -8.02 14.04 -13.32
C ASP A 83 -7.17 13.92 -12.04
N ILE A 84 -6.09 14.69 -12.02
CA ILE A 84 -5.14 14.77 -10.89
C ILE A 84 -5.83 15.32 -9.64
N THR A 85 -6.80 16.23 -9.81
CA THR A 85 -7.54 16.84 -8.69
C THR A 85 -8.36 15.80 -7.95
N GLN A 86 -9.14 14.98 -8.66
CA GLN A 86 -9.92 13.90 -8.06
C GLN A 86 -9.01 12.83 -7.45
N ALA A 87 -7.94 12.42 -8.16
CA ALA A 87 -7.00 11.45 -7.62
C ALA A 87 -6.39 11.92 -6.29
N GLY A 88 -5.93 13.18 -6.24
CA GLY A 88 -5.39 13.78 -5.03
C GLY A 88 -6.43 13.92 -3.91
N GLN A 89 -7.68 14.26 -4.23
CA GLN A 89 -8.76 14.31 -3.24
C GLN A 89 -9.02 12.95 -2.59
N ILE A 90 -9.07 11.88 -3.41
CA ILE A 90 -9.28 10.51 -2.90
C ILE A 90 -8.09 10.10 -2.02
N GLN A 91 -6.86 10.30 -2.47
CA GLN A 91 -5.66 9.97 -1.67
C GLN A 91 -5.71 10.67 -0.30
N ARG A 92 -5.94 12.00 -0.27
CA ARG A 92 -6.02 12.76 0.99
C ARG A 92 -7.12 12.26 1.92
N ARG A 93 -8.29 11.87 1.38
CA ARG A 93 -9.38 11.30 2.16
C ARG A 93 -9.01 9.94 2.76
N LEU A 94 -8.23 9.13 2.04
CA LEU A 94 -7.81 7.80 2.49
C LEU A 94 -6.63 7.84 3.47
N MET A 95 -5.74 8.83 3.38
CA MET A 95 -4.54 8.93 4.24
C MET A 95 -4.79 8.71 5.74
N PRO A 96 -5.75 9.38 6.41
CA PRO A 96 -6.00 9.12 7.84
C PRO A 96 -6.48 7.68 8.11
N LYS A 97 -7.25 7.09 7.18
CA LYS A 97 -7.73 5.70 7.28
C LYS A 97 -6.59 4.70 7.08
N MET A 98 -5.70 4.98 6.13
CA MET A 98 -4.48 4.19 5.90
C MET A 98 -3.59 4.24 7.13
N ALA A 99 -3.33 5.43 7.70
CA ALA A 99 -2.55 5.56 8.93
C ALA A 99 -3.17 4.78 10.10
N ALA A 100 -4.49 4.81 10.25
CA ALA A 100 -5.19 4.05 11.28
C ALA A 100 -4.90 2.54 11.21
N LEU A 101 -4.76 1.98 10.01
CA LEU A 101 -4.48 0.56 9.78
C LEU A 101 -3.05 0.14 10.16
N PHE A 102 -2.16 1.10 10.43
CA PHE A 102 -0.77 0.86 10.85
C PHE A 102 -0.46 1.42 12.25
N THR A 103 -1.49 1.79 13.02
CA THR A 103 -1.34 2.23 14.43
C THR A 103 -0.83 1.13 15.35
N GLN A 104 -1.01 -0.13 14.97
CA GLN A 104 -0.51 -1.32 15.64
C GLN A 104 0.08 -2.29 14.61
N PRO A 105 0.91 -3.27 15.01
CA PRO A 105 1.56 -4.19 14.09
C PRO A 105 0.58 -4.88 13.13
N SER A 106 0.82 -4.71 11.82
CA SER A 106 0.06 -5.40 10.79
C SER A 106 0.21 -6.92 10.92
N PRO A 107 -0.86 -7.72 10.80
CA PRO A 107 -2.19 -7.34 10.29
C PRO A 107 -3.26 -7.12 11.38
N ALA A 108 -2.91 -6.83 12.64
CA ALA A 108 -3.89 -6.74 13.72
C ALA A 108 -5.02 -5.70 13.45
N PRO A 109 -4.73 -4.46 13.00
CA PRO A 109 -5.79 -3.49 12.71
C PRO A 109 -6.71 -3.90 11.56
N VAL A 110 -6.17 -4.31 10.41
CA VAL A 110 -7.01 -4.68 9.26
C VAL A 110 -7.90 -5.88 9.57
N LYS A 111 -7.40 -6.88 10.32
CA LYS A 111 -8.23 -8.01 10.76
C LYS A 111 -9.33 -7.59 11.72
N ALA A 112 -9.06 -6.68 12.67
CA ALA A 112 -10.07 -6.14 13.56
C ALA A 112 -11.17 -5.39 12.79
N ALA A 113 -10.80 -4.54 11.83
CA ALA A 113 -11.75 -3.82 10.99
C ALA A 113 -12.61 -4.77 10.13
N LEU A 114 -12.01 -5.79 9.53
CA LEU A 114 -12.72 -6.80 8.74
C LEU A 114 -13.70 -7.61 9.60
N ASN A 115 -13.29 -8.07 10.78
CA ASN A 115 -14.19 -8.77 11.71
C ASN A 115 -15.36 -7.86 12.16
N ALA A 116 -15.12 -6.56 12.36
CA ALA A 116 -16.18 -5.59 12.68
C ALA A 116 -17.17 -5.37 11.52
N GLN A 117 -16.76 -5.63 10.28
CA GLN A 117 -17.62 -5.70 9.10
C GLN A 117 -18.20 -7.11 8.85
N HIS A 118 -18.10 -8.01 9.83
CA HIS A 118 -18.61 -9.38 9.78
C HIS A 118 -17.89 -10.32 8.78
N TRP A 119 -16.68 -9.97 8.34
CA TRP A 119 -15.81 -10.91 7.64
C TRP A 119 -15.12 -11.85 8.64
N LEU A 120 -15.29 -13.16 8.49
CA LEU A 120 -14.75 -14.16 9.41
C LEU A 120 -13.26 -14.44 9.16
N VAL A 121 -12.39 -13.49 9.49
CA VAL A 121 -10.93 -13.61 9.28
C VAL A 121 -10.18 -14.13 10.51
N GLY A 122 -10.87 -14.26 11.66
CA GLY A 122 -10.32 -14.73 12.92
C GLY A 122 -9.32 -13.75 13.56
N SER A 123 -8.64 -14.20 14.61
CA SER A 123 -7.63 -13.40 15.33
C SER A 123 -6.24 -13.49 14.66
N THR A 124 -5.29 -12.68 15.11
CA THR A 124 -3.87 -12.84 14.77
C THR A 124 -3.28 -14.08 15.47
N ARG A 125 -2.11 -14.51 15.00
CA ARG A 125 -1.30 -15.54 15.67
C ARG A 125 -0.09 -14.87 16.28
N LEU A 126 0.41 -15.44 17.37
CA LEU A 126 1.67 -15.01 17.98
C LEU A 126 2.80 -15.00 16.94
N PRO A 127 3.72 -14.02 17.00
CA PRO A 127 3.90 -13.04 18.09
C PRO A 127 2.99 -11.81 18.03
N ILE A 128 2.09 -11.71 17.04
CA ILE A 128 1.22 -10.53 16.86
C ILE A 128 -0.04 -10.71 17.72
N LEU A 129 -0.26 -9.78 18.64
CA LEU A 129 -1.43 -9.77 19.51
C LEU A 129 -2.64 -9.12 18.82
N PRO A 130 -3.86 -9.57 19.14
CA PRO A 130 -5.07 -8.87 18.71
C PRO A 130 -5.17 -7.50 19.39
N LEU A 131 -5.90 -6.59 18.77
CA LEU A 131 -6.21 -5.30 19.36
C LEU A 131 -7.07 -5.46 20.62
N THR A 132 -6.77 -4.66 21.63
CA THR A 132 -7.64 -4.47 22.80
C THR A 132 -8.95 -3.79 22.39
N THR A 133 -9.99 -3.90 23.22
CA THR A 133 -11.29 -3.26 22.97
C THR A 133 -11.18 -1.74 22.76
N ASN A 134 -10.28 -1.08 23.48
CA ASN A 134 -10.04 0.35 23.33
C ASN A 134 -9.40 0.68 21.97
N GLU A 135 -8.36 -0.05 21.57
CA GLU A 135 -7.71 0.13 20.26
C GLU A 135 -8.66 -0.17 19.10
N GLN A 136 -9.50 -1.20 19.23
CA GLN A 136 -10.55 -1.48 18.25
C GLN A 136 -11.52 -0.30 18.10
N SER A 137 -11.97 0.27 19.22
CA SER A 137 -12.89 1.42 19.21
C SER A 137 -12.25 2.65 18.56
N GLN A 138 -10.97 2.93 18.87
CA GLN A 138 -10.21 4.02 18.25
C GLN A 138 -10.02 3.80 16.74
N LEU A 139 -9.64 2.59 16.33
CA LEU A 139 -9.51 2.20 14.93
C LEU A 139 -10.82 2.45 14.16
N LEU A 140 -11.93 1.91 14.64
CA LEU A 140 -13.22 2.00 13.93
C LEU A 140 -13.73 3.44 13.82
N ASN A 141 -13.44 4.30 14.79
CA ASN A 141 -13.77 5.71 14.69
C ASN A 141 -12.96 6.43 13.61
N SER A 142 -11.67 6.09 13.47
CA SER A 142 -10.79 6.67 12.43
C SER A 142 -11.11 6.17 11.00
N LEU A 143 -11.85 5.07 10.86
CA LEU A 143 -12.21 4.49 9.56
C LEU A 143 -13.53 5.04 8.98
N LYS A 144 -14.33 5.77 9.77
CA LYS A 144 -15.56 6.45 9.32
C LYS A 144 -15.20 7.58 8.34
#